data_AF-A0A1F7IXC0-F1
#
_entry.id   AF-A0A1F7IXC0-F1
#
_cell.length_a   1.000
_cell.length_b   1.000
_cell.length_c   1.000
_cell.angle_alpha   90.00
_cell.angle_beta   90.00
_cell.angle_gamma   90.00
#
_symmetry.space_group_name_H-M   'P 1'
#
loop_
_entity.id
_entity.type
_entity.pdbx_description
1 polymer ?
#
loop_
_entity_poly.entity_id
_entity_poly.type
_entity_poly.pdbx_seq_one_letter_code
_entity_poly.pdbx_strand_id
1 'polypeptide(L)'
;MSDKKSKFGIGVAFGAVLGGLAAFFLSPRSGPENREMAKKKIDELMKLLKEKNLKEIAVEIYGKASEEGMRLYEKASSELNTRLSEAKKTMSEIDRTKYKDLVVDVIGRLKEEKDATQERLVKLQDYFLKRFTEGAKMAKKDAVKVAEGVTHAVKNS
;
A
#
# COMPACT_ATOMS: atom_id res chain seq x y z
N MET A 1 25.21 0.69 31.12
CA MET A 1 25.06 -0.51 30.27
C MET A 1 24.00 -0.21 29.24
N SER A 2 24.33 -0.24 27.94
CA SER A 2 23.41 0.15 26.87
C SER A 2 22.67 -1.08 26.35
N ASP A 3 21.37 -1.16 26.65
CA ASP A 3 20.44 -2.14 26.11
C ASP A 3 20.32 -2.02 24.57
N LYS A 4 21.14 -2.78 23.83
CA LYS A 4 20.90 -3.02 22.40
C LYS A 4 19.66 -3.92 22.27
N LYS A 5 18.47 -3.32 22.22
CA LYS A 5 17.23 -4.02 21.81
C LYS A 5 17.48 -4.73 20.48
N SER A 6 17.37 -6.05 20.49
CA SER A 6 17.68 -6.93 19.36
C SER A 6 16.81 -6.61 18.14
N LYS A 7 17.44 -6.23 17.02
CA LYS A 7 16.79 -5.99 15.72
C LYS A 7 16.31 -7.28 15.03
N PHE A 8 16.56 -8.44 15.63
CA PHE A 8 16.31 -9.75 15.04
C PHE A 8 14.81 -10.08 14.86
N GLY A 9 13.96 -9.71 15.83
CA GLY A 9 12.51 -9.97 15.76
C GLY A 9 11.77 -9.14 14.71
N ILE A 10 12.26 -7.93 14.41
CA ILE A 10 11.66 -7.04 13.42
C ILE A 10 11.92 -7.57 12.01
N GLY A 11 13.12 -8.07 11.70
CA GLY A 11 13.42 -8.64 10.38
C GLY A 11 12.49 -9.82 10.02
N VAL A 12 12.23 -10.71 10.98
CA VAL A 12 11.40 -11.90 10.79
C VAL A 12 9.93 -11.56 10.59
N ALA A 13 9.36 -10.65 11.38
CA ALA A 13 7.95 -10.27 11.24
C ALA A 13 7.66 -9.60 9.88
N PHE A 14 8.56 -8.73 9.43
CA PHE A 14 8.47 -8.12 8.10
C PHE A 14 8.64 -9.17 7.00
N GLY A 15 9.61 -10.09 7.15
CA GLY A 15 9.82 -11.19 6.23
C GLY A 15 8.58 -12.09 6.08
N ALA A 16 7.88 -12.40 7.17
CA ALA A 16 6.68 -13.22 7.17
C ALA A 16 5.50 -12.54 6.43
N VAL A 17 5.26 -11.24 6.67
CA VAL A 17 4.24 -10.46 5.95
C VAL A 17 4.56 -10.40 4.46
N LEU A 18 5.83 -10.14 4.12
CA LEU A 18 6.27 -10.08 2.73
C LEU A 18 6.20 -11.46 2.05
N GLY A 19 6.53 -12.54 2.75
CA GLY A 19 6.45 -13.91 2.25
C GLY A 19 5.01 -14.37 2.02
N GLY A 20 4.14 -14.17 3.01
CA GLY A 20 2.71 -14.54 2.94
C GLY A 20 1.95 -13.78 1.85
N LEU A 21 2.23 -12.47 1.69
CA LEU A 21 1.61 -11.66 0.64
C LEU A 21 2.25 -11.83 -0.74
N ALA A 22 3.46 -12.38 -0.86
CA ALA A 22 4.05 -12.68 -2.18
C ALA A 22 3.36 -13.88 -2.85
N ALA A 23 3.05 -14.93 -2.07
CA ALA A 23 2.50 -16.19 -2.59
C ALA A 23 1.12 -16.02 -3.24
N PHE A 24 0.30 -15.07 -2.78
CA PHE A 24 -1.05 -14.87 -3.30
C PHE A 24 -1.10 -14.05 -4.63
N PHE A 25 0.00 -13.45 -5.08
CA PHE A 25 -0.08 -12.32 -6.04
C PHE A 25 0.84 -12.36 -7.27
N LEU A 26 1.36 -13.52 -7.65
CA LEU A 26 2.16 -13.71 -8.86
C LEU A 26 1.33 -13.77 -10.16
N SER A 27 0.80 -12.64 -10.63
CA SER A 27 0.30 -12.52 -12.01
C SER A 27 0.76 -11.20 -12.64
N PRO A 28 1.67 -11.22 -13.62
CA PRO A 28 2.07 -10.02 -14.35
C PRO A 28 0.93 -9.61 -15.29
N ARG A 29 0.62 -8.31 -15.35
CA ARG A 29 -0.18 -7.73 -16.43
C ARG A 29 0.61 -6.59 -17.06
N SER A 30 1.21 -6.86 -18.21
CA SER A 30 2.05 -5.92 -18.95
C SER A 30 1.29 -5.46 -20.20
N GLY A 31 1.16 -4.15 -20.42
CA GLY A 31 0.55 -3.58 -21.62
C GLY A 31 0.35 -2.05 -21.53
N PRO A 32 0.36 -1.30 -22.65
CA PRO A 32 0.26 0.17 -22.65
C PRO A 32 -1.03 0.70 -22.00
N GLU A 33 -2.18 0.06 -22.21
CA GLU A 33 -3.44 0.40 -21.52
C GLU A 33 -3.37 0.15 -20.01
N ASN A 34 -2.60 -0.86 -19.59
CA ASN A 34 -2.36 -1.13 -18.17
C ASN A 34 -1.46 -0.05 -17.52
N ARG A 35 -0.65 0.68 -18.31
CA ARG A 35 0.21 1.77 -17.81
C ARG A 35 -0.59 2.98 -17.36
N GLU A 36 -1.51 3.44 -18.19
CA GLU A 36 -2.37 4.58 -17.84
C GLU A 36 -3.30 4.25 -16.67
N MET A 37 -3.86 3.04 -16.67
CA MET A 37 -4.64 2.57 -15.53
C MET A 37 -3.80 2.47 -14.26
N ALA A 38 -2.55 2.02 -14.33
CA ALA A 38 -1.65 2.00 -13.18
C ALA A 38 -1.37 3.41 -12.65
N LYS A 39 -1.08 4.38 -13.53
CA LYS A 39 -0.86 5.78 -13.15
C LYS A 39 -2.08 6.41 -12.48
N LYS A 40 -3.28 6.23 -13.07
CA LYS A 40 -4.52 6.72 -12.47
C LYS A 40 -4.78 6.09 -11.09
N LYS A 41 -4.51 4.80 -10.92
CA LYS A 41 -4.66 4.10 -9.63
C LYS A 41 -3.68 4.59 -8.58
N ILE A 42 -2.45 4.91 -8.97
CA ILE A 42 -1.48 5.52 -8.07
C ILE A 42 -1.98 6.90 -7.63
N ASP A 43 -2.53 7.70 -8.55
CA ASP A 43 -3.11 9.00 -8.22
C ASP A 43 -4.31 8.88 -7.27
N GLU A 44 -5.20 7.92 -7.50
CA GLU A 44 -6.32 7.61 -6.59
C GLU A 44 -5.83 7.16 -5.22
N LEU A 45 -4.80 6.31 -5.17
CA LEU A 45 -4.18 5.89 -3.92
C LEU A 45 -3.57 7.09 -3.18
N MET A 46 -2.84 7.95 -3.88
CA MET A 46 -2.25 9.18 -3.32
C MET A 46 -3.34 10.12 -2.76
N LYS A 47 -4.50 10.23 -3.43
CA LYS A 47 -5.66 10.97 -2.92
C LYS A 47 -6.25 10.32 -1.66
N LEU A 48 -6.49 9.00 -1.69
CA LEU A 48 -7.00 8.25 -0.54
C LEU A 48 -6.10 8.35 0.69
N LEU A 49 -4.78 8.43 0.48
CA LEU A 49 -3.82 8.63 1.56
C LEU A 49 -3.92 10.03 2.20
N LYS A 50 -4.31 11.05 1.42
CA LYS A 50 -4.42 12.46 1.84
C LYS A 50 -5.78 12.85 2.42
N GLU A 51 -6.88 12.32 1.89
CA GLU A 51 -8.23 12.85 2.14
C GLU A 51 -8.89 12.30 3.42
N LYS A 52 -8.28 11.32 4.09
CA LYS A 52 -8.94 10.60 5.19
C LYS A 52 -8.72 11.24 6.56
N ASN A 53 -9.76 11.11 7.39
CA ASN A 53 -9.74 11.44 8.81
C ASN A 53 -8.71 10.57 9.55
N LEU A 54 -7.65 11.21 10.06
CA LEU A 54 -6.56 10.54 10.76
C LEU A 54 -7.04 9.69 11.96
N LYS A 55 -8.10 10.13 12.65
CA LYS A 55 -8.66 9.38 13.79
C LYS A 55 -9.26 8.05 13.35
N GLU A 56 -10.05 8.05 12.28
CA GLU A 56 -10.67 6.83 11.74
C GLU A 56 -9.60 5.86 11.25
N ILE A 57 -8.58 6.36 10.57
CA ILE A 57 -7.47 5.52 10.11
C ILE A 57 -6.70 4.93 11.30
N ALA A 58 -6.42 5.73 12.33
CA ALA A 58 -5.75 5.22 13.52
C ALA A 58 -6.58 4.12 14.22
N VAL A 59 -7.92 4.26 14.25
CA VAL A 59 -8.82 3.20 14.73
C VAL A 59 -8.77 1.98 13.81
N GLU A 60 -8.81 2.15 12.50
CA GLU A 60 -8.77 1.07 11.52
C GLU A 60 -7.47 0.26 11.61
N ILE A 61 -6.32 0.93 11.77
CA ILE A 61 -5.00 0.29 11.83
C ILE A 61 -4.71 -0.28 13.21
N TYR A 62 -4.96 0.51 14.27
CA TYR A 62 -4.46 0.21 15.61
C TYR A 62 -5.55 -0.16 16.62
N GLY A 63 -6.82 -0.09 16.23
CA GLY A 63 -7.98 -0.32 17.10
C GLY A 63 -8.34 0.87 18.01
N LYS A 64 -7.58 1.97 17.96
CA LYS A 64 -7.83 3.18 18.75
C LYS A 64 -7.26 4.43 18.09
N ALA A 65 -7.93 5.56 18.30
CA ALA A 65 -7.45 6.88 17.85
C ALA A 65 -6.39 7.42 18.82
N SER A 66 -5.16 6.91 18.73
CA SER A 66 -4.04 7.42 19.54
C SER A 66 -3.20 8.43 18.77
N GLU A 67 -2.67 9.44 19.45
CA GLU A 67 -1.82 10.46 18.82
C GLU A 67 -0.61 9.86 18.12
N GLU A 68 0.02 8.86 18.74
CA GLU A 68 1.18 8.20 18.18
C GLU A 68 0.82 7.43 16.91
N GLY A 69 -0.35 6.77 16.89
CA GLY A 69 -0.85 6.08 15.71
C GLY A 69 -1.14 7.05 14.56
N MET A 70 -1.77 8.18 14.87
CA MET A 70 -2.05 9.24 13.88
C MET A 70 -0.75 9.82 13.31
N ARG A 71 0.22 10.18 14.16
CA ARG A 71 1.52 10.71 13.74
C ARG A 71 2.32 9.70 12.90
N LEU A 72 2.31 8.43 13.32
CA LEU A 72 3.03 7.38 12.60
C LEU A 72 2.42 7.17 11.21
N TYR A 73 1.08 7.15 11.11
CA TYR A 73 0.40 7.08 9.82
C TYR A 73 0.70 8.30 8.95
N GLU A 74 0.60 9.51 9.50
CA GLU A 74 0.82 10.76 8.77
C GLU A 74 2.24 10.85 8.18
N LYS A 75 3.26 10.52 8.98
CA LYS A 75 4.65 10.45 8.50
C LYS A 75 4.80 9.41 7.39
N ALA A 76 4.24 8.22 7.59
CA ALA A 76 4.34 7.14 6.62
C ALA A 76 3.61 7.45 5.31
N SER A 77 2.41 7.99 5.38
CA SER A 77 1.60 8.32 4.21
C SER A 77 2.23 9.47 3.42
N SER A 78 2.80 10.46 4.11
CA SER A 78 3.54 11.56 3.48
C SER A 78 4.79 11.06 2.74
N GLU A 79 5.64 10.28 3.41
CA GLU A 79 6.86 9.70 2.81
C GLU A 79 6.51 8.77 1.63
N LEU A 80 5.51 7.90 1.81
CA LEU A 80 5.06 6.99 0.76
C LEU A 80 4.54 7.77 -0.45
N ASN A 81 3.78 8.83 -0.22
CA ASN A 81 3.26 9.70 -1.28
C ASN A 81 4.38 10.42 -2.04
N THR A 82 5.42 10.88 -1.35
CA THR A 82 6.62 11.46 -1.99
C THR A 82 7.31 10.44 -2.89
N ARG A 83 7.58 9.25 -2.37
CA ARG A 83 8.24 8.18 -3.13
C ARG A 83 7.40 7.68 -4.31
N LEU A 84 6.08 7.59 -4.16
CA LEU A 84 5.18 7.28 -5.27
C LEU A 84 5.22 8.35 -6.35
N SER A 85 5.27 9.62 -5.96
CA SER A 85 5.42 10.75 -6.90
C SER A 85 6.73 10.68 -7.67
N GLU A 86 7.85 10.38 -6.98
CA GLU A 86 9.16 10.19 -7.61
C GLU A 86 9.17 8.98 -8.54
N ALA A 87 8.67 7.84 -8.08
CA ALA A 87 8.56 6.62 -8.87
C ALA A 87 7.66 6.83 -10.10
N LYS A 88 6.60 7.64 -10.01
CA LYS A 88 5.76 8.00 -11.17
C LYS A 88 6.52 8.84 -12.22
N LYS A 89 7.48 9.65 -11.80
CA LYS A 89 8.30 10.49 -12.68
C LYS A 89 9.41 9.68 -13.35
N THR A 90 10.04 8.76 -12.62
CA THR A 90 11.23 8.03 -13.06
C THR A 90 10.91 6.66 -13.67
N MET A 91 9.81 6.05 -13.26
CA MET A 91 9.36 4.75 -13.75
C MET A 91 8.10 4.88 -14.59
N SER A 92 8.08 4.17 -15.72
CA SER A 92 6.91 4.07 -16.59
C SER A 92 5.75 3.32 -15.93
N GLU A 93 6.03 2.43 -14.96
CA GLU A 93 5.07 1.61 -14.23
C GLU A 93 5.50 1.37 -12.78
N ILE A 94 4.59 1.64 -11.84
CA ILE A 94 4.65 1.08 -10.48
C ILE A 94 3.76 -0.15 -10.47
N ASP A 95 4.40 -1.31 -10.51
CA ASP A 95 3.74 -2.58 -10.28
C ASP A 95 3.61 -2.87 -8.77
N ARG A 96 2.96 -3.99 -8.46
CA ARG A 96 2.71 -4.42 -7.09
C ARG A 96 3.98 -4.71 -6.29
N THR A 97 5.02 -5.24 -6.93
CA THR A 97 6.30 -5.56 -6.30
C THR A 97 7.00 -4.27 -5.91
N LYS A 98 7.08 -3.32 -6.84
CA LYS A 98 7.65 -1.99 -6.58
C LYS A 98 6.89 -1.25 -5.49
N TYR A 99 5.56 -1.29 -5.50
CA TYR A 99 4.75 -0.68 -4.44
C TYR A 99 5.08 -1.29 -3.07
N LYS A 100 5.18 -2.63 -3.00
CA LYS A 100 5.54 -3.36 -1.78
C LYS A 100 6.92 -2.94 -1.29
N ASP A 101 7.90 -2.84 -2.18
CA ASP A 101 9.26 -2.41 -1.83
C ASP A 101 9.27 -0.97 -1.30
N LEU A 102 8.52 -0.06 -1.93
CA LEU A 102 8.34 1.30 -1.43
C LEU A 102 7.75 1.31 -0.02
N VAL A 103 6.71 0.51 0.25
CA VAL A 103 6.13 0.40 1.59
C VAL A 103 7.16 -0.13 2.59
N VAL A 104 7.91 -1.18 2.26
CA VAL A 104 8.96 -1.74 3.13
C VAL A 104 10.01 -0.68 3.47
N ASP A 105 10.45 0.07 2.48
CA ASP A 105 11.40 1.17 2.63
C ASP A 105 10.89 2.25 3.58
N VAL A 106 9.64 2.71 3.38
CA VAL A 106 9.01 3.72 4.23
C VAL A 106 8.94 3.23 5.68
N ILE A 107 8.42 2.02 5.88
CA ILE A 107 8.31 1.45 7.23
C ILE A 107 9.69 1.21 7.83
N GLY A 108 10.69 0.85 7.02
CA GLY A 108 12.09 0.72 7.40
C GLY A 108 12.67 2.00 8.00
N ARG A 109 12.39 3.16 7.39
CA ARG A 109 12.82 4.48 7.89
C ARG A 109 12.12 4.87 9.17
N LEU A 110 10.86 4.49 9.34
CA LEU A 110 10.10 4.79 10.55
C LEU A 110 10.54 3.98 11.77
N LYS A 111 11.41 2.98 11.62
CA LYS A 111 11.92 2.17 12.76
C LYS A 111 12.65 2.99 13.82
N GLU A 112 13.15 4.17 13.46
CA GLU A 112 13.86 5.07 14.37
C GLU A 112 12.96 6.09 15.05
N GLU A 113 11.68 6.16 14.65
CA GLU A 113 10.70 7.04 15.27
C GLU A 113 10.34 6.57 16.68
N LYS A 114 10.25 7.50 17.64
CA LYS A 114 9.96 7.15 19.05
C LYS A 114 8.63 6.39 19.21
N ASP A 115 7.69 6.66 18.31
CA ASP A 115 6.31 6.18 18.34
C ASP A 115 6.15 4.81 17.62
N ALA A 116 7.22 4.33 16.99
CA ALA A 116 7.28 3.14 16.16
C ALA A 116 7.56 1.86 16.94
N THR A 117 6.51 1.23 17.43
CA THR A 117 6.60 -0.15 17.93
C THR A 117 6.56 -1.14 16.77
N GLN A 118 7.19 -2.32 16.94
CA GLN A 118 7.16 -3.37 15.93
C GLN A 118 5.73 -3.72 15.51
N GLU A 119 4.82 -3.84 16.47
CA GLU A 119 3.41 -4.15 16.21
C GLU A 119 2.73 -3.05 15.37
N ARG A 120 2.94 -1.78 15.70
CA ARG A 120 2.37 -0.65 14.95
C ARG A 120 2.91 -0.61 13.53
N LEU A 121 4.21 -0.81 13.35
CA LEU A 121 4.84 -0.83 12.03
C LEU A 121 4.33 -1.99 11.17
N VAL A 122 4.14 -3.18 11.74
CA VAL A 122 3.57 -4.33 11.03
C VAL A 122 2.12 -4.05 10.62
N LYS A 123 1.28 -3.53 11.54
CA LYS A 123 -0.11 -3.17 11.24
C LYS A 123 -0.20 -2.09 10.14
N LEU A 124 0.69 -1.11 10.18
CA LEU A 124 0.76 -0.03 9.18
C LEU A 124 1.21 -0.54 7.81
N GLN A 125 2.21 -1.42 7.78
CA GLN A 125 2.64 -2.11 6.56
C GLN A 125 1.48 -2.93 5.95
N ASP A 126 0.81 -3.73 6.78
CA ASP A 126 -0.34 -4.54 6.37
C ASP A 126 -1.46 -3.67 5.80
N TYR A 127 -1.75 -2.55 6.46
CA TYR A 127 -2.75 -1.59 6.02
C TYR A 127 -2.45 -1.06 4.62
N PHE A 128 -1.22 -0.57 4.35
CA PHE A 128 -0.86 -0.07 3.03
C PHE A 128 -0.93 -1.14 1.94
N LEU A 129 -0.43 -2.35 2.22
CA LEU A 129 -0.46 -3.46 1.25
C LEU A 129 -1.89 -3.95 0.96
N LYS A 130 -2.77 -3.98 1.98
CA LYS A 130 -4.19 -4.28 1.82
C LYS A 130 -4.89 -3.21 0.99
N ARG A 131 -4.66 -1.93 1.27
CA ARG A 131 -5.26 -0.80 0.54
C ARG A 131 -4.95 -0.84 -0.96
N PHE A 132 -3.68 -1.08 -1.30
CA PHE A 132 -3.27 -1.27 -2.70
C PHE A 132 -3.94 -2.48 -3.35
N THR A 133 -4.10 -3.56 -2.61
CA THR A 133 -4.79 -4.78 -3.07
C THR A 133 -6.28 -4.56 -3.30
N GLU A 134 -6.95 -3.87 -2.38
CA GLU A 134 -8.38 -3.56 -2.48
C GLU A 134 -8.67 -2.65 -3.66
N GLY A 135 -7.85 -1.61 -3.87
CA GLY A 135 -7.91 -0.79 -5.08
C GLY A 135 -7.71 -1.62 -6.36
N ALA A 136 -6.80 -2.60 -6.33
CA ALA A 136 -6.59 -3.51 -7.46
C ALA A 136 -7.76 -4.49 -7.69
N LYS A 137 -8.41 -4.98 -6.62
CA LYS A 137 -9.57 -5.90 -6.68
C LYS A 137 -10.84 -5.20 -7.18
N MET A 138 -11.12 -3.99 -6.70
CA MET A 138 -12.24 -3.18 -7.20
C MET A 138 -12.11 -2.94 -8.71
N ALA A 139 -10.91 -2.59 -9.18
CA ALA A 139 -10.65 -2.43 -10.60
C ALA A 139 -10.81 -3.72 -11.43
N LYS A 140 -10.53 -4.90 -10.85
CA LYS A 140 -10.83 -6.18 -11.53
C LYS A 140 -12.34 -6.38 -11.68
N LYS A 141 -13.12 -6.04 -10.65
CA LYS A 141 -14.59 -6.17 -10.66
C LYS A 141 -15.23 -5.19 -11.65
N ASP A 142 -14.72 -3.97 -11.73
CA ASP A 142 -15.21 -2.96 -12.67
C ASP A 142 -14.81 -3.27 -14.11
N ALA A 143 -13.58 -3.74 -14.36
CA ALA A 143 -13.16 -4.19 -15.68
C ALA A 143 -13.97 -5.41 -16.18
N VAL A 144 -14.31 -6.34 -15.28
CA VAL A 144 -15.19 -7.48 -15.60
C VAL A 144 -16.60 -7.00 -15.95
N LYS A 145 -17.18 -6.09 -15.16
CA LYS A 145 -18.49 -5.50 -15.46
C LYS A 145 -18.53 -4.73 -16.79
N VAL A 146 -17.47 -3.99 -17.11
CA VAL A 146 -17.37 -3.28 -18.40
C VAL A 146 -17.26 -4.28 -19.56
N ALA A 147 -16.47 -5.35 -19.42
CA ALA A 147 -16.36 -6.40 -20.44
C ALA A 147 -17.69 -7.17 -20.64
N GLU A 148 -18.43 -7.43 -19.57
CA GLU A 148 -19.76 -8.07 -19.60
C GLU A 148 -20.83 -7.12 -20.19
N GLY A 149 -20.76 -5.82 -19.89
CA GLY A 149 -21.66 -4.81 -20.47
C GLY A 149 -21.47 -4.62 -21.98
N VAL A 150 -20.22 -4.69 -22.47
CA VAL A 150 -19.91 -4.59 -23.91
C VAL A 150 -20.35 -5.84 -24.68
N THR A 151 -20.30 -7.03 -24.07
CA THR A 151 -20.74 -8.28 -24.71
C THR A 151 -22.27 -8.40 -24.82
N HIS A 152 -23.03 -7.77 -23.93
CA HIS A 152 -24.50 -7.71 -24.05
C HIS A 152 -24.99 -6.70 -25.10
N ALA A 153 -24.25 -5.62 -25.38
CA ALA A 153 -24.63 -4.65 -26.42
C ALA A 153 -24.46 -5.21 -27.84
N VAL A 154 -23.45 -6.08 -28.07
CA VAL A 154 -23.18 -6.68 -29.40
C VAL A 154 -24.13 -7.81 -29.75
N LYS A 155 -24.81 -8.43 -28.78
CA LYS A 155 -25.71 -9.58 -29.02
C LYS A 155 -27.16 -9.20 -29.35
N ASN A 156 -27.52 -7.92 -29.23
CA ASN A 156 -28.84 -7.37 -29.52
C ASN A 156 -28.84 -6.34 -30.66
N SER A 157 -27.76 -6.30 -31.47
CA SER A 157 -27.69 -5.51 -32.71
C SER A 157 -27.80 -6.41 -33.94
#